data_AF-A0A4S4M482-F1
#
_entry.id   AF-A0A4S4M482-F1
#
_cell.length_a   1.000
_cell.length_b   1.000
_cell.length_c   1.000
_cell.angle_alpha   90.00
_cell.angle_beta   90.00
_cell.angle_gamma   90.00
#
_symmetry.space_group_name_H-M   'P 1'
#
loop_
_entity.id
_entity.type
_entity.pdbx_description
1 polymer ?
#
loop_
_entity_poly.entity_id
_entity_poly.type
_entity_poly.pdbx_seq_one_letter_code
_entity_poly.pdbx_strand_id
1 'polypeptide(L)'
;MLFIYLLLIPHADGSDDAAELSAVLADYATNATILFEKGVTYNMFTPVKFPVLNNVEVSIQGNLTYPNDIATIQAIVGSSSFPGSWFTFTGGNNVTLRGSTDKEWGWVDAHGQAVVIVPSPRIYSSLWLTHALFQWWDAVEQTNRPHGWAFSKISNGVIRDMKLWKASCSPLATFAIIARGASNVHAFNNTIIAKSDTESFPFNTDGFSAGGTSLLFENNYIVNGDDCLTVGNGAKNIVFRDSYCEGGHGLSIGSLGEGGQVAAVQNIFIENVVMNNTLYAARFKSWTGGNGLARNITWKNIAFENVPFPVSSSVPLVPCQHIVLQPSLFYVDLHHPKVSAPDLRPASERTADHHGIRTVTGTKAYVFQTLRIRLTLLIDGPLLVQVGPKPNSTTINNTHIQDFLFENFAGTILDTSLIDDSKPYVEGSCVSDPCWYAVANATGKEVAIFDLYPDTATNILAKQILARTETGAPVAVMCNSSTITTDVGFKCWDGPFTPTEGGL
;
A
#
# COMPACT_ATOMS: atom_id res chain seq x y z
N MET A 1 -3.15 -11.25 -42.14
CA MET A 1 -3.91 -10.19 -41.45
C MET A 1 -4.56 -10.87 -40.25
N LEU A 2 -4.00 -10.73 -39.05
CA LEU A 2 -4.66 -11.26 -37.85
C LEU A 2 -5.86 -10.35 -37.58
N PHE A 3 -7.08 -10.87 -37.64
CA PHE A 3 -8.26 -10.13 -37.20
C PHE A 3 -8.22 -10.04 -35.68
N ILE A 4 -8.27 -8.82 -35.15
CA ILE A 4 -8.47 -8.58 -33.71
C ILE A 4 -9.98 -8.42 -33.51
N TYR A 5 -10.57 -9.29 -32.70
CA TYR A 5 -11.98 -9.21 -32.33
C TYR A 5 -12.20 -8.11 -31.30
N LEU A 6 -13.34 -7.42 -31.34
CA LEU A 6 -13.72 -6.45 -30.33
C LEU A 6 -14.94 -6.96 -29.57
N LEU A 7 -14.80 -7.18 -28.27
CA LEU A 7 -15.92 -7.32 -27.35
C LEU A 7 -16.19 -5.96 -26.72
N LEU A 8 -17.33 -5.38 -27.06
CA LEU A 8 -17.89 -4.26 -26.31
C LEU A 8 -18.69 -4.79 -25.13
N ILE A 9 -18.37 -4.35 -23.91
CA ILE A 9 -19.10 -4.78 -22.72
C ILE A 9 -20.50 -4.16 -22.73
N PRO A 10 -21.57 -4.98 -22.69
CA PRO A 10 -22.93 -4.49 -22.51
C PRO A 10 -23.10 -3.87 -21.12
N HIS A 11 -24.01 -2.91 -21.01
CA HIS A 11 -24.36 -2.27 -19.75
C HIS A 11 -25.86 -2.05 -19.68
N ALA A 12 -26.44 -2.37 -18.53
CA ALA A 12 -27.78 -1.92 -18.18
C ALA A 12 -27.81 -1.36 -16.75
N ASP A 13 -28.60 -0.30 -16.57
CA ASP A 13 -28.71 0.37 -15.27
C ASP A 13 -29.25 -0.61 -14.21
N GLY A 14 -28.48 -0.76 -13.12
CA GLY A 14 -28.82 -1.62 -12.00
C GLY A 14 -28.65 -3.13 -12.24
N SER A 15 -28.20 -3.58 -13.42
CA SER A 15 -27.79 -4.97 -13.64
C SER A 15 -26.36 -5.20 -13.21
N ASP A 16 -26.00 -6.47 -12.97
CA ASP A 16 -24.61 -6.89 -12.80
C ASP A 16 -23.96 -7.19 -14.16
N ASP A 17 -23.16 -6.24 -14.64
CA ASP A 17 -22.47 -6.34 -15.94
C ASP A 17 -21.34 -7.39 -15.90
N ALA A 18 -20.86 -7.78 -14.71
CA ALA A 18 -19.86 -8.83 -14.55
C ALA A 18 -20.37 -10.21 -14.96
N ALA A 19 -21.66 -10.49 -14.72
CA ALA A 19 -22.30 -11.75 -15.10
C ALA A 19 -22.39 -11.87 -16.63
N GLU A 20 -22.77 -10.78 -17.31
CA GLU A 20 -22.85 -10.73 -18.77
C GLU A 20 -21.47 -10.87 -19.42
N LEU A 21 -20.47 -10.17 -18.88
CA LEU A 21 -19.07 -10.33 -19.29
C LEU A 21 -18.64 -11.80 -19.17
N SER A 22 -18.85 -12.40 -18.00
CA SER A 22 -18.39 -13.77 -17.71
C SER A 22 -19.00 -14.81 -18.65
N ALA A 23 -20.23 -14.57 -19.15
CA ALA A 23 -20.90 -15.46 -20.08
C ALA A 23 -20.24 -15.51 -21.47
N VAL A 24 -19.54 -14.44 -21.88
CA VAL A 24 -18.98 -14.30 -23.24
C VAL A 24 -17.45 -14.32 -23.28
N LEU A 25 -16.76 -14.23 -22.14
CA LEU A 25 -15.29 -14.15 -22.07
C LEU A 25 -14.54 -15.26 -22.84
N ALA A 26 -15.08 -16.48 -22.85
CA ALA A 26 -14.44 -17.62 -23.50
C ALA A 26 -14.25 -17.42 -25.01
N ASP A 27 -15.18 -16.71 -25.66
CA ASP A 27 -15.16 -16.46 -27.10
C ASP A 27 -14.12 -15.40 -27.51
N TYR A 28 -13.63 -14.62 -26.55
CA TYR A 28 -12.67 -13.53 -26.75
C TYR A 28 -11.32 -13.79 -26.06
N ALA A 29 -10.98 -15.06 -25.82
CA ALA A 29 -9.74 -15.45 -25.15
C ALA A 29 -8.49 -15.31 -26.03
N THR A 30 -8.60 -15.00 -27.32
CA THR A 30 -7.45 -14.89 -28.23
C THR A 30 -7.64 -13.82 -29.30
N ASN A 31 -6.59 -13.01 -29.55
CA ASN A 31 -6.59 -11.94 -30.57
C ASN A 31 -7.80 -11.01 -30.42
N ALA A 32 -8.00 -10.46 -29.22
CA ALA A 32 -9.19 -9.68 -28.92
C ALA A 32 -8.89 -8.42 -28.10
N THR A 33 -9.79 -7.45 -28.20
CA THR A 33 -9.91 -6.33 -27.27
C THR A 33 -11.23 -6.46 -26.54
N ILE A 34 -11.19 -6.48 -25.22
CA ILE A 34 -12.35 -6.42 -24.33
C ILE A 34 -12.44 -4.98 -23.84
N LEU A 35 -13.45 -4.24 -24.30
CA LEU A 35 -13.55 -2.80 -24.12
C LEU A 35 -14.72 -2.43 -23.20
N PHE A 36 -14.39 -1.82 -22.07
CA PHE A 36 -15.33 -1.06 -21.25
C PHE A 36 -15.32 0.38 -21.76
N GLU A 37 -16.42 0.83 -22.36
CA GLU A 37 -16.47 2.10 -23.08
C GLU A 37 -16.48 3.32 -22.17
N LYS A 38 -15.79 4.37 -22.63
CA LYS A 38 -15.85 5.70 -22.01
C LYS A 38 -17.29 6.21 -22.03
N GLY A 39 -17.73 6.84 -20.95
CA GLY A 39 -19.10 7.32 -20.83
C GLY A 39 -20.01 6.40 -20.02
N VAL A 40 -19.55 5.18 -19.71
CA VAL A 40 -20.31 4.16 -19.00
C VAL A 40 -19.67 3.88 -17.63
N THR A 41 -20.50 3.66 -16.62
CA THR A 41 -20.09 3.13 -15.32
C THR A 41 -20.65 1.73 -15.18
N TYR A 42 -19.78 0.72 -15.32
CA TYR A 42 -20.16 -0.68 -15.29
C TYR A 42 -20.27 -1.21 -13.87
N ASN A 43 -21.35 -1.91 -13.60
CA ASN A 43 -21.66 -2.54 -12.32
C ASN A 43 -20.99 -3.91 -12.24
N MET A 44 -19.87 -3.99 -11.55
CA MET A 44 -19.08 -5.21 -11.42
C MET A 44 -19.44 -5.90 -10.11
N PHE A 45 -20.68 -6.38 -9.99
CA PHE A 45 -21.25 -6.85 -8.73
C PHE A 45 -20.91 -8.30 -8.39
N THR A 46 -20.46 -9.09 -9.36
CA THR A 46 -19.89 -10.42 -9.12
C THR A 46 -18.42 -10.53 -9.55
N PRO A 47 -17.63 -11.45 -8.95
CA PRO A 47 -16.25 -11.66 -9.34
C PRO A 47 -16.11 -12.16 -10.78
N VAL A 48 -15.19 -11.56 -11.53
CA VAL A 48 -14.86 -11.92 -12.92
C VAL A 48 -13.61 -12.77 -12.97
N LYS A 49 -13.70 -13.94 -13.61
CA LYS A 49 -12.57 -14.85 -13.85
C LYS A 49 -12.27 -14.92 -15.34
N PHE A 50 -11.18 -14.27 -15.76
CA PHE A 50 -10.70 -14.35 -17.13
C PHE A 50 -10.11 -15.75 -17.41
N PRO A 51 -10.43 -16.34 -18.59
CA PRO A 51 -9.80 -17.58 -19.03
C PRO A 51 -8.32 -17.33 -19.36
N VAL A 52 -7.63 -18.36 -19.88
CA VAL A 52 -6.26 -18.17 -20.37
C VAL A 52 -6.31 -17.27 -21.62
N LEU A 53 -5.75 -16.06 -21.52
CA LEU A 53 -5.80 -15.06 -22.57
C LEU A 53 -4.53 -15.06 -23.43
N ASN A 54 -4.66 -14.96 -24.76
CA ASN A 54 -3.50 -14.91 -25.67
C ASN A 54 -3.62 -13.77 -26.67
N ASN A 55 -2.70 -12.80 -26.63
CA ASN A 55 -2.78 -11.60 -27.46
C ASN A 55 -4.12 -10.86 -27.25
N VAL A 56 -4.41 -10.50 -26.00
CA VAL A 56 -5.67 -9.86 -25.60
C VAL A 56 -5.41 -8.56 -24.85
N GLU A 57 -6.16 -7.52 -25.17
CA GLU A 57 -6.21 -6.28 -24.39
C GLU A 57 -7.53 -6.19 -23.63
N VAL A 58 -7.47 -6.04 -22.30
CA VAL A 58 -8.61 -5.63 -21.46
C VAL A 58 -8.48 -4.13 -21.22
N SER A 59 -9.36 -3.35 -21.84
CA SER A 59 -9.30 -1.89 -21.89
C SER A 59 -10.44 -1.26 -21.08
N ILE A 60 -10.08 -0.66 -19.94
CA ILE A 60 -10.97 0.03 -19.02
C ILE A 60 -11.02 1.52 -19.39
N GLN A 61 -11.89 1.88 -20.35
CA GLN A 61 -12.10 3.29 -20.74
C GLN A 61 -13.30 3.92 -20.02
N GLY A 62 -14.28 3.12 -19.60
CA GLY A 62 -15.37 3.49 -18.69
C GLY A 62 -14.99 3.32 -17.22
N ASN A 63 -15.86 3.72 -16.31
CA ASN A 63 -15.67 3.45 -14.87
C ASN A 63 -16.21 2.06 -14.53
N LEU A 64 -15.64 1.43 -13.50
CA LEU A 64 -16.14 0.20 -12.90
C LEU A 64 -16.51 0.48 -11.45
N THR A 65 -17.63 -0.05 -10.98
CA THR A 65 -18.05 0.05 -9.59
C THR A 65 -18.25 -1.33 -8.99
N TYR A 66 -17.74 -1.55 -7.79
CA TYR A 66 -18.00 -2.75 -6.99
C TYR A 66 -19.38 -2.60 -6.32
N PRO A 67 -19.93 -3.66 -5.70
CA PRO A 67 -21.03 -3.50 -4.76
C PRO A 67 -20.63 -2.52 -3.67
N ASN A 68 -21.56 -1.69 -3.21
CA ASN A 68 -21.34 -0.80 -2.07
C ASN A 68 -21.83 -1.39 -0.74
N ASP A 69 -22.43 -2.58 -0.75
CA ASP A 69 -22.91 -3.28 0.45
C ASP A 69 -21.88 -4.27 0.99
N ILE A 70 -21.41 -4.04 2.23
CA ILE A 70 -20.43 -4.89 2.92
C ILE A 70 -20.94 -6.33 3.02
N ALA A 71 -22.20 -6.54 3.42
CA ALA A 71 -22.74 -7.87 3.68
C ALA A 71 -22.77 -8.73 2.39
N THR A 72 -23.14 -8.12 1.27
CA THR A 72 -23.10 -8.75 -0.05
C THR A 72 -21.70 -9.19 -0.42
N ILE A 73 -20.70 -8.31 -0.23
CA ILE A 73 -19.30 -8.64 -0.51
C ILE A 73 -18.82 -9.76 0.42
N GLN A 74 -19.07 -9.69 1.72
CA GLN A 74 -18.66 -10.71 2.68
C GLN A 74 -19.27 -12.08 2.37
N ALA A 75 -20.53 -12.12 1.93
CA ALA A 75 -21.19 -13.35 1.52
C ALA A 75 -20.52 -13.97 0.27
N ILE A 76 -20.13 -13.14 -0.70
CA ILE A 76 -19.39 -13.58 -1.89
C ILE A 76 -18.00 -14.08 -1.50
N VAL A 77 -17.23 -13.29 -0.74
CA VAL A 77 -15.84 -13.60 -0.36
C VAL A 77 -15.77 -14.81 0.57
N GLY A 78 -16.74 -14.97 1.48
CA GLY A 78 -16.84 -16.12 2.37
C GLY A 78 -17.29 -17.41 1.67
N SER A 79 -17.70 -17.35 0.40
CA SER A 79 -18.08 -18.53 -0.38
C SER A 79 -16.85 -19.35 -0.76
N SER A 80 -16.97 -20.68 -0.70
CA SER A 80 -15.93 -21.61 -1.17
C SER A 80 -15.65 -21.51 -2.68
N SER A 81 -16.55 -20.86 -3.43
CA SER A 81 -16.40 -20.63 -4.87
C SER A 81 -15.66 -19.33 -5.21
N PHE A 82 -15.38 -18.47 -4.22
CA PHE A 82 -14.67 -17.22 -4.45
C PHE A 82 -13.24 -17.50 -4.95
N PRO A 83 -12.82 -16.94 -6.10
CA PRO A 83 -11.51 -17.22 -6.68
C PRO A 83 -10.33 -16.57 -5.93
N GLY A 84 -10.62 -15.80 -4.87
CA GLY A 84 -9.65 -15.03 -4.10
C GLY A 84 -9.63 -13.55 -4.47
N SER A 85 -9.83 -13.20 -5.75
CA SER A 85 -9.83 -11.79 -6.21
C SER A 85 -11.06 -11.47 -7.04
N TRP A 86 -11.51 -10.21 -6.96
CA TRP A 86 -12.67 -9.74 -7.70
C TRP A 86 -12.46 -9.83 -9.21
N PHE A 87 -11.27 -9.47 -9.68
CA PHE A 87 -10.83 -9.74 -11.05
C PHE A 87 -9.67 -10.72 -11.03
N THR A 88 -9.84 -11.89 -11.66
CA THR A 88 -8.84 -12.96 -11.66
C THR A 88 -8.41 -13.32 -13.06
N PHE A 89 -7.12 -13.15 -13.38
CA PHE A 89 -6.50 -13.69 -14.58
C PHE A 89 -5.91 -15.07 -14.26
N THR A 90 -6.29 -16.07 -15.05
CA THR A 90 -5.89 -17.46 -14.79
C THR A 90 -4.61 -17.88 -15.51
N GLY A 91 -4.14 -17.06 -16.46
CA GLY A 91 -2.88 -17.21 -17.18
C GLY A 91 -2.99 -16.62 -18.58
N GLY A 92 -1.88 -16.63 -19.32
CA GLY A 92 -1.89 -16.10 -20.67
C GLY A 92 -0.53 -15.64 -21.19
N ASN A 93 -0.52 -15.24 -22.46
CA ASN A 93 0.65 -14.67 -23.11
C ASN A 93 0.28 -13.43 -23.91
N ASN A 94 1.08 -12.37 -23.82
CA ASN A 94 0.82 -11.09 -24.50
C ASN A 94 -0.55 -10.50 -24.11
N VAL A 95 -0.72 -10.21 -22.83
CA VAL A 95 -1.97 -9.68 -22.28
C VAL A 95 -1.75 -8.27 -21.78
N THR A 96 -2.59 -7.34 -22.20
CA THR A 96 -2.54 -5.94 -21.76
C THR A 96 -3.76 -5.63 -20.90
N LEU A 97 -3.56 -5.11 -19.69
CA LEU A 97 -4.58 -4.44 -18.89
C LEU A 97 -4.35 -2.93 -18.98
N ARG A 98 -5.29 -2.21 -19.57
CA ARG A 98 -5.12 -0.79 -19.90
C ARG A 98 -6.27 0.03 -19.33
N GLY A 99 -5.95 1.02 -18.50
CA GLY A 99 -6.91 2.04 -18.09
C GLY A 99 -6.98 3.21 -19.07
N SER A 100 -7.76 4.23 -18.71
CA SER A 100 -7.91 5.44 -19.49
C SER A 100 -6.92 6.51 -19.04
N THR A 101 -6.31 7.19 -20.01
CA THR A 101 -5.51 8.41 -19.75
C THR A 101 -6.38 9.63 -19.50
N ASP A 102 -7.69 9.54 -19.73
CA ASP A 102 -8.63 10.61 -19.39
C ASP A 102 -8.77 10.72 -17.87
N LYS A 103 -8.59 11.91 -17.31
CA LYS A 103 -8.70 12.12 -15.85
C LYS A 103 -10.06 11.73 -15.27
N GLU A 104 -11.13 11.80 -16.06
CA GLU A 104 -12.51 11.62 -15.60
C GLU A 104 -13.02 10.18 -15.66
N TRP A 105 -12.37 9.32 -16.46
CA TRP A 105 -12.88 8.01 -16.85
C TRP A 105 -11.86 6.89 -16.63
N GLY A 106 -12.26 5.62 -16.61
CA GLY A 106 -11.32 4.51 -16.36
C GLY A 106 -11.04 4.27 -14.87
N TRP A 107 -11.88 4.81 -13.98
CA TRP A 107 -11.77 4.61 -12.54
C TRP A 107 -12.43 3.30 -12.12
N VAL A 108 -11.75 2.53 -11.28
CA VAL A 108 -12.31 1.37 -10.58
C VAL A 108 -12.58 1.77 -9.14
N ASP A 109 -13.85 1.91 -8.78
CA ASP A 109 -14.28 2.26 -7.43
C ASP A 109 -14.67 1.02 -6.64
N ALA A 110 -13.97 0.79 -5.52
CA ALA A 110 -14.16 -0.35 -4.65
C ALA A 110 -14.99 -0.04 -3.38
N HIS A 111 -15.46 1.21 -3.21
CA HIS A 111 -16.29 1.63 -2.07
C HIS A 111 -15.67 1.34 -0.69
N GLY A 112 -14.36 1.55 -0.54
CA GLY A 112 -13.65 1.33 0.73
C GLY A 112 -14.08 2.26 1.85
N GLN A 113 -14.55 3.45 1.48
CA GLN A 113 -15.13 4.43 2.38
C GLN A 113 -16.48 4.89 1.87
N ALA A 114 -17.36 5.30 2.79
CA ALA A 114 -18.61 5.93 2.43
C ALA A 114 -18.34 7.34 1.93
N VAL A 115 -19.07 7.77 0.89
CA VAL A 115 -19.07 9.18 0.51
C VAL A 115 -19.79 9.95 1.63
N VAL A 116 -19.01 10.65 2.47
CA VAL A 116 -19.56 11.52 3.51
C VAL A 116 -20.03 12.82 2.84
N ILE A 117 -21.33 12.95 2.59
CA ILE A 117 -21.93 14.26 2.35
C ILE A 117 -21.94 14.99 3.70
N VAL A 118 -20.89 15.75 4.01
CA VAL A 118 -20.89 16.66 5.17
C VAL A 118 -21.70 17.90 4.81
N PRO A 119 -22.85 18.18 5.45
CA PRO A 119 -23.45 19.50 5.35
C PRO A 119 -22.50 20.50 6.04
N SER A 120 -22.36 21.68 5.44
CA SER A 120 -21.61 22.84 5.95
C SER A 120 -21.74 23.03 7.48
N PRO A 121 -20.68 23.49 8.19
CA PRO A 121 -20.67 23.58 9.64
C PRO A 121 -21.49 24.77 10.13
N ARG A 122 -22.82 24.65 10.10
CA ARG A 122 -23.72 25.46 10.92
C ARG A 122 -24.84 24.57 11.40
N ILE A 123 -24.90 24.45 12.73
CA ILE A 123 -25.94 23.83 13.56
C ILE A 123 -25.54 22.44 14.10
N TYR A 124 -24.87 22.48 15.25
CA TYR A 124 -24.94 21.41 16.24
C TYR A 124 -26.39 21.35 16.75
N SER A 125 -27.18 20.42 16.22
CA SER A 125 -28.36 19.92 16.91
C SER A 125 -28.41 18.41 16.72
N SER A 126 -28.33 17.72 17.84
CA SER A 126 -28.46 16.28 18.02
C SER A 126 -29.79 15.76 17.45
N LEU A 127 -29.91 15.55 16.13
CA LEU A 127 -31.02 14.78 15.53
C LEU A 127 -30.90 14.48 14.01
N TRP A 128 -29.71 14.23 13.45
CA TRP A 128 -29.57 13.76 12.05
C TRP A 128 -28.48 12.69 11.89
N LEU A 129 -28.50 11.66 12.72
CA LEU A 129 -27.81 10.38 12.48
C LEU A 129 -28.79 9.42 11.79
N THR A 130 -29.30 9.81 10.63
CA THR A 130 -30.09 8.92 9.77
C THR A 130 -29.18 8.40 8.66
N HIS A 131 -28.71 7.16 8.83
CA HIS A 131 -28.04 6.36 7.80
C HIS A 131 -26.77 6.96 7.17
N ALA A 132 -25.78 7.36 7.96
CA ALA A 132 -24.41 7.27 7.46
C ALA A 132 -24.13 5.77 7.25
N LEU A 133 -24.23 5.28 6.02
CA LEU A 133 -23.76 3.94 5.66
C LEU A 133 -22.27 3.94 5.96
N PHE A 134 -21.83 3.31 7.04
CA PHE A 134 -20.40 3.12 7.29
C PHE A 134 -19.88 2.08 6.31
N GLN A 135 -18.82 2.41 5.57
CA GLN A 135 -18.10 1.43 4.78
C GLN A 135 -16.95 0.82 5.60
N TRP A 136 -16.20 -0.08 4.97
CA TRP A 136 -15.14 -0.89 5.57
C TRP A 136 -14.22 -0.14 6.54
N TRP A 137 -13.66 1.00 6.10
CA TRP A 137 -12.69 1.73 6.93
C TRP A 137 -13.36 2.41 8.11
N ASP A 138 -14.52 3.06 7.89
CA ASP A 138 -15.23 3.79 8.93
C ASP A 138 -15.85 2.83 9.97
N ALA A 139 -16.26 1.64 9.54
CA ALA A 139 -16.75 0.57 10.40
C ALA A 139 -15.62 -0.24 11.08
N VAL A 140 -14.35 -0.04 10.66
CA VAL A 140 -13.20 -0.88 11.04
C VAL A 140 -13.47 -2.37 10.78
N GLU A 141 -14.26 -2.66 9.74
CA GLU A 141 -14.62 -4.03 9.36
C GLU A 141 -13.54 -4.62 8.47
N GLN A 142 -12.99 -5.75 8.90
CA GLN A 142 -11.85 -6.38 8.25
C GLN A 142 -12.12 -7.79 7.73
N THR A 143 -13.24 -8.38 8.12
CA THR A 143 -13.62 -9.75 7.79
C THR A 143 -14.05 -9.85 6.34
N ASN A 144 -13.53 -10.85 5.61
CA ASN A 144 -13.97 -11.20 4.25
C ASN A 144 -14.02 -10.02 3.27
N ARG A 145 -13.03 -9.13 3.33
CA ARG A 145 -12.79 -8.12 2.30
C ARG A 145 -12.17 -8.78 1.05
N PRO A 146 -12.51 -8.36 -0.17
CA PRO A 146 -12.01 -9.00 -1.39
C PRO A 146 -10.59 -8.52 -1.73
N HIS A 147 -9.80 -9.35 -2.43
CA HIS A 147 -8.64 -8.84 -3.18
C HIS A 147 -9.13 -8.18 -4.48
N GLY A 148 -8.44 -7.13 -4.95
CA GLY A 148 -8.82 -6.38 -6.15
C GLY A 148 -8.56 -7.14 -7.47
N TRP A 149 -7.32 -7.10 -7.94
CA TRP A 149 -6.93 -7.52 -9.29
C TRP A 149 -5.77 -8.52 -9.29
N ALA A 150 -6.04 -9.79 -9.56
CA ALA A 150 -4.99 -10.80 -9.70
C ALA A 150 -4.55 -10.96 -11.16
N PHE A 151 -3.53 -10.21 -11.57
CA PHE A 151 -2.86 -10.38 -12.88
C PHE A 151 -1.83 -11.53 -12.87
N SER A 152 -2.32 -12.71 -12.50
CA SER A 152 -1.48 -13.88 -12.18
C SER A 152 -1.21 -14.75 -13.41
N LYS A 153 -0.05 -15.40 -13.42
CA LYS A 153 0.37 -16.39 -14.45
C LYS A 153 0.40 -15.84 -15.90
N ILE A 154 0.49 -14.53 -16.06
CA ILE A 154 0.66 -13.89 -17.37
C ILE A 154 2.13 -13.89 -17.77
N SER A 155 2.40 -14.25 -19.01
CA SER A 155 3.70 -14.06 -19.67
C SER A 155 3.63 -12.90 -20.66
N ASN A 156 4.67 -12.08 -20.74
CA ASN A 156 4.72 -10.92 -21.65
C ASN A 156 3.51 -9.97 -21.43
N GLY A 157 3.30 -9.55 -20.18
CA GLY A 157 2.15 -8.74 -19.80
C GLY A 157 2.44 -7.25 -19.76
N VAL A 158 1.40 -6.44 -19.98
CA VAL A 158 1.46 -4.98 -19.77
C VAL A 158 0.30 -4.55 -18.88
N ILE A 159 0.58 -3.69 -17.91
CA ILE A 159 -0.44 -3.04 -17.09
C ILE A 159 -0.17 -1.56 -17.10
N ARG A 160 -1.12 -0.75 -17.58
CA ARG A 160 -0.86 0.67 -17.72
C ARG A 160 -2.08 1.53 -17.55
N ASP A 161 -1.85 2.75 -17.09
CA ASP A 161 -2.85 3.81 -17.00
C ASP A 161 -4.06 3.41 -16.13
N MET A 162 -3.92 2.39 -15.27
CA MET A 162 -4.99 1.93 -14.38
C MET A 162 -5.22 2.93 -13.26
N LYS A 163 -6.49 3.13 -12.88
CA LYS A 163 -6.87 4.05 -11.82
C LYS A 163 -7.82 3.40 -10.83
N LEU A 164 -7.37 3.25 -9.60
CA LEU A 164 -8.06 2.52 -8.55
C LEU A 164 -8.42 3.49 -7.42
N TRP A 165 -9.69 3.54 -7.05
CA TRP A 165 -10.25 4.49 -6.09
C TRP A 165 -10.87 3.76 -4.89
N LYS A 166 -10.61 4.30 -3.69
CA LYS A 166 -11.08 3.81 -2.38
C LYS A 166 -10.97 2.29 -2.26
N ALA A 167 -9.81 1.74 -2.61
CA ALA A 167 -9.56 0.31 -2.56
C ALA A 167 -9.66 -0.24 -1.11
N SER A 168 -10.62 -1.10 -0.78
CA SER A 168 -10.70 -1.78 0.54
C SER A 168 -10.47 -3.28 0.42
N CYS A 169 -9.62 -3.88 1.27
CA CYS A 169 -9.19 -5.27 1.08
C CYS A 169 -8.87 -6.10 2.30
N SER A 170 -8.88 -7.42 2.11
CA SER A 170 -8.60 -8.49 3.08
C SER A 170 -7.37 -8.24 3.96
N PRO A 171 -7.36 -8.73 5.22
CA PRO A 171 -6.22 -8.71 6.13
C PRO A 171 -4.99 -9.53 5.69
N LEU A 172 -4.99 -10.14 4.49
CA LEU A 172 -3.93 -11.02 3.97
C LEU A 172 -3.32 -10.57 2.63
N ALA A 173 -3.20 -9.25 2.43
CA ALA A 173 -2.76 -8.53 1.24
C ALA A 173 -3.91 -7.94 0.44
N THR A 174 -3.63 -6.81 -0.16
CA THR A 174 -4.65 -5.92 -0.72
C THR A 174 -4.73 -6.08 -2.24
N PHE A 175 -5.66 -5.41 -2.94
CA PHE A 175 -5.56 -4.61 -4.18
C PHE A 175 -4.20 -4.33 -4.84
N ALA A 176 -3.22 -5.19 -4.63
CA ALA A 176 -2.16 -5.41 -5.55
C ALA A 176 -2.74 -5.84 -6.89
N ILE A 177 -2.19 -5.27 -7.94
CA ILE A 177 -1.95 -6.07 -9.14
C ILE A 177 -1.05 -7.25 -8.69
N ILE A 178 -1.68 -8.39 -8.42
CA ILE A 178 -0.99 -9.59 -7.94
C ILE A 178 -0.39 -10.30 -9.17
N ALA A 179 0.91 -10.12 -9.36
CA ALA A 179 1.68 -10.74 -10.45
C ALA A 179 2.24 -12.12 -10.05
N ARG A 180 1.49 -12.91 -9.26
CA ARG A 180 1.93 -14.24 -8.79
C ARG A 180 2.12 -15.18 -9.97
N GLY A 181 3.31 -15.77 -10.07
CA GLY A 181 3.69 -16.65 -11.17
C GLY A 181 3.71 -15.98 -12.54
N ALA A 182 3.62 -14.65 -12.61
CA ALA A 182 3.76 -13.91 -13.86
C ALA A 182 5.23 -13.84 -14.30
N SER A 183 5.47 -13.65 -15.59
CA SER A 183 6.81 -13.48 -16.15
C SER A 183 6.86 -12.41 -17.23
N ASN A 184 7.90 -11.58 -17.21
CA ASN A 184 8.08 -10.48 -18.16
C ASN A 184 6.85 -9.56 -18.21
N VAL A 185 6.53 -8.93 -17.07
CA VAL A 185 5.41 -7.99 -16.97
C VAL A 185 5.94 -6.58 -16.74
N HIS A 186 5.38 -5.62 -17.46
CA HIS A 186 5.66 -4.20 -17.30
C HIS A 186 4.41 -3.46 -16.82
N ALA A 187 4.45 -2.88 -15.62
CA ALA A 187 3.39 -2.10 -15.03
C ALA A 187 3.78 -0.62 -14.88
N PHE A 188 3.08 0.30 -15.53
CA PHE A 188 3.47 1.72 -15.49
C PHE A 188 2.32 2.72 -15.56
N ASN A 189 2.55 3.95 -15.09
CA ASN A 189 1.58 5.04 -15.08
C ASN A 189 0.26 4.70 -14.36
N ASN A 190 0.30 3.85 -13.33
CA ASN A 190 -0.90 3.48 -12.58
C ASN A 190 -1.10 4.44 -11.39
N THR A 191 -2.36 4.71 -11.07
CA THR A 191 -2.79 5.52 -9.92
C THR A 191 -3.61 4.65 -8.98
N ILE A 192 -3.16 4.51 -7.73
CA ILE A 192 -3.85 3.73 -6.69
C ILE A 192 -4.10 4.68 -5.52
N ILE A 193 -5.37 4.91 -5.18
CA ILE A 193 -5.77 5.82 -4.11
C ILE A 193 -6.71 5.10 -3.14
N ALA A 194 -6.16 4.75 -1.99
CA ALA A 194 -6.88 4.36 -0.80
C ALA A 194 -6.61 5.41 0.29
N LYS A 195 -7.13 6.62 0.08
CA LYS A 195 -7.02 7.74 1.02
C LYS A 195 -8.36 7.93 1.72
N SER A 196 -8.34 8.02 3.05
CA SER A 196 -9.54 8.32 3.83
C SER A 196 -9.89 9.81 3.78
N ASP A 197 -11.17 10.13 3.72
CA ASP A 197 -11.71 11.49 3.84
C ASP A 197 -12.06 11.83 5.31
N THR A 198 -11.90 10.87 6.21
CA THR A 198 -12.15 11.00 7.65
C THR A 198 -10.94 10.51 8.44
N GLU A 199 -11.10 10.32 9.75
CA GLU A 199 -10.07 9.77 10.63
C GLU A 199 -9.89 8.25 10.50
N SER A 200 -10.71 7.56 9.67
CA SER A 200 -10.60 6.12 9.49
C SER A 200 -9.34 5.72 8.71
N PHE A 201 -8.68 4.64 9.12
CA PHE A 201 -7.47 4.16 8.47
C PHE A 201 -7.80 3.12 7.38
N PRO A 202 -7.24 3.24 6.16
CA PRO A 202 -7.45 2.29 5.08
C PRO A 202 -6.59 1.03 5.29
N PHE A 203 -6.99 0.19 6.25
CA PHE A 203 -6.32 -1.04 6.64
C PHE A 203 -6.06 -1.97 5.47
N ASN A 204 -4.84 -2.48 5.36
CA ASN A 204 -4.45 -3.42 4.31
C ASN A 204 -4.87 -2.81 2.98
N THR A 205 -4.13 -1.78 2.55
CA THR A 205 -4.32 -1.12 1.26
C THR A 205 -3.12 -1.19 0.29
N ASP A 206 -2.34 -2.27 0.30
CA ASP A 206 -1.16 -2.53 -0.54
C ASP A 206 -1.33 -2.11 -2.03
N GLY A 207 -0.29 -1.50 -2.59
CA GLY A 207 -0.24 -1.02 -3.97
C GLY A 207 0.07 -2.13 -4.99
N PHE A 208 1.26 -2.72 -4.94
CA PHE A 208 1.67 -3.84 -5.81
C PHE A 208 2.19 -5.04 -5.02
N SER A 209 1.86 -6.26 -5.46
CA SER A 209 2.35 -7.51 -4.88
C SER A 209 3.07 -8.34 -5.94
N ALA A 210 4.40 -8.36 -5.82
CA ALA A 210 5.29 -9.07 -6.72
C ALA A 210 5.53 -10.50 -6.21
N GLY A 211 5.01 -11.49 -6.95
CA GLY A 211 5.24 -12.93 -6.70
C GLY A 211 5.63 -13.70 -7.97
N GLY A 212 6.23 -13.00 -8.94
CA GLY A 212 6.59 -13.51 -10.27
C GLY A 212 8.05 -13.24 -10.62
N THR A 213 8.40 -13.33 -11.90
CA THR A 213 9.79 -13.16 -12.35
C THR A 213 9.91 -12.12 -13.45
N SER A 214 10.98 -11.31 -13.44
CA SER A 214 11.19 -10.25 -14.44
C SER A 214 9.99 -9.30 -14.50
N LEU A 215 9.70 -8.65 -13.37
CA LEU A 215 8.61 -7.68 -13.25
C LEU A 215 9.21 -6.29 -13.14
N LEU A 216 8.74 -5.36 -13.98
CA LEU A 216 9.10 -3.95 -13.96
C LEU A 216 7.88 -3.12 -13.57
N PHE A 217 8.02 -2.32 -12.52
CA PHE A 217 7.05 -1.32 -12.08
C PHE A 217 7.68 0.07 -12.20
N GLU A 218 7.11 0.98 -12.98
CA GLU A 218 7.65 2.34 -13.14
C GLU A 218 6.59 3.43 -13.19
N ASN A 219 6.90 4.64 -12.74
CA ASN A 219 6.01 5.81 -12.87
C ASN A 219 4.63 5.61 -12.22
N ASN A 220 4.55 4.97 -11.05
CA ASN A 220 3.28 4.73 -10.35
C ASN A 220 3.06 5.76 -9.23
N TYR A 221 1.80 6.14 -9.03
CA TYR A 221 1.37 7.04 -7.96
C TYR A 221 0.47 6.27 -6.99
N ILE A 222 0.93 6.06 -5.77
CA ILE A 222 0.29 5.18 -4.79
C ILE A 222 0.08 5.96 -3.50
N VAL A 223 -1.18 6.12 -3.09
CA VAL A 223 -1.58 6.66 -1.79
C VAL A 223 -2.40 5.60 -1.10
N ASN A 224 -1.92 5.06 0.01
CA ASN A 224 -2.59 3.96 0.69
C ASN A 224 -2.27 3.92 2.20
N GLY A 225 -2.67 2.83 2.86
CA GLY A 225 -2.45 2.52 4.26
C GLY A 225 -1.69 1.21 4.50
N ASP A 226 -1.03 0.63 3.49
CA ASP A 226 -0.13 -0.53 3.68
C ASP A 226 1.01 -0.53 2.64
N ASP A 227 1.68 -1.64 2.38
CA ASP A 227 2.87 -1.70 1.53
C ASP A 227 2.67 -1.08 0.13
N CYS A 228 3.50 -0.12 -0.26
CA CYS A 228 3.48 0.43 -1.62
C CYS A 228 3.89 -0.66 -2.64
N LEU A 229 4.89 -1.45 -2.26
CA LEU A 229 5.30 -2.68 -2.92
C LEU A 229 5.53 -3.76 -1.87
N THR A 230 4.97 -4.95 -2.07
CA THR A 230 5.37 -6.18 -1.36
C THR A 230 5.98 -7.18 -2.33
N VAL A 231 7.14 -7.74 -1.97
CA VAL A 231 7.83 -8.79 -2.74
C VAL A 231 7.75 -10.11 -1.97
N GLY A 232 6.92 -11.02 -2.46
CA GLY A 232 6.63 -12.30 -1.82
C GLY A 232 7.49 -13.46 -2.31
N ASN A 233 7.27 -14.64 -1.70
CA ASN A 233 7.98 -15.87 -2.03
C ASN A 233 7.97 -16.18 -3.55
N GLY A 234 9.13 -16.59 -4.08
CA GLY A 234 9.32 -16.98 -5.48
C GLY A 234 9.67 -15.81 -6.40
N ALA A 235 9.64 -14.57 -5.90
CA ALA A 235 9.93 -13.40 -6.70
C ALA A 235 11.40 -13.31 -7.12
N LYS A 236 11.65 -12.99 -8.40
CA LYS A 236 13.01 -12.86 -8.94
C LYS A 236 13.11 -11.77 -10.01
N ASN A 237 14.20 -11.01 -10.03
CA ASN A 237 14.44 -9.97 -11.05
C ASN A 237 13.29 -8.95 -11.04
N ILE A 238 13.12 -8.26 -9.92
CA ILE A 238 12.06 -7.26 -9.77
C ILE A 238 12.70 -5.88 -9.81
N VAL A 239 12.14 -4.99 -10.62
CA VAL A 239 12.52 -3.58 -10.67
C VAL A 239 11.31 -2.73 -10.30
N PHE A 240 11.47 -1.83 -9.34
CA PHE A 240 10.46 -0.83 -8.99
C PHE A 240 11.12 0.54 -8.98
N ARG A 241 10.65 1.47 -9.83
CA ARG A 241 11.33 2.76 -9.96
C ARG A 241 10.44 3.95 -10.26
N ASP A 242 11.01 5.14 -10.11
CA ASP A 242 10.44 6.42 -10.55
C ASP A 242 8.99 6.61 -10.07
N SER A 243 8.71 6.21 -8.82
CA SER A 243 7.36 6.11 -8.28
C SER A 243 7.18 6.94 -7.01
N TYR A 244 5.93 7.27 -6.69
CA TYR A 244 5.55 8.02 -5.49
C TYR A 244 4.66 7.16 -4.59
N CYS A 245 5.02 7.07 -3.33
CA CYS A 245 4.31 6.32 -2.29
C CYS A 245 3.97 7.25 -1.13
N GLU A 246 2.69 7.31 -0.74
CA GLU A 246 2.22 8.12 0.39
C GLU A 246 1.36 7.33 1.37
N GLY A 247 1.58 7.56 2.67
CA GLY A 247 0.78 7.02 3.77
C GLY A 247 1.21 5.64 4.27
N GLY A 248 1.18 4.61 3.43
CA GLY A 248 1.24 3.22 3.88
C GLY A 248 2.57 2.72 4.49
N HIS A 249 2.88 1.44 4.32
CA HIS A 249 3.97 0.76 5.05
C HIS A 249 5.29 0.62 4.29
N GLY A 250 5.44 1.31 3.16
CA GLY A 250 6.72 1.42 2.47
C GLY A 250 6.99 0.34 1.43
N LEU A 251 8.28 0.15 1.10
CA LEU A 251 8.77 -0.78 0.09
C LEU A 251 9.28 -2.07 0.77
N SER A 252 8.41 -3.08 0.84
CA SER A 252 8.62 -4.26 1.65
C SER A 252 9.07 -5.49 0.86
N ILE A 253 10.09 -6.17 1.36
CA ILE A 253 10.43 -7.55 1.00
C ILE A 253 9.85 -8.48 2.06
N GLY A 254 9.04 -9.44 1.63
CA GLY A 254 8.35 -10.39 2.49
C GLY A 254 6.94 -9.95 2.90
N SER A 255 6.34 -10.60 3.90
CA SER A 255 7.01 -11.52 4.82
C SER A 255 7.37 -12.87 4.21
N LEU A 256 8.57 -13.38 4.54
CA LEU A 256 9.09 -14.65 4.03
C LEU A 256 9.04 -15.76 5.09
N GLY A 257 8.73 -16.98 4.67
CA GLY A 257 8.86 -18.18 5.50
C GLY A 257 7.68 -18.47 6.42
N GLU A 258 6.48 -18.06 6.05
CA GLU A 258 5.24 -18.33 6.80
C GLU A 258 5.14 -19.81 7.17
N GLY A 259 4.78 -20.11 8.43
CA GLY A 259 4.64 -21.49 8.90
C GLY A 259 5.91 -22.34 8.77
N GLY A 260 7.09 -21.71 8.75
CA GLY A 260 8.37 -22.39 8.55
C GLY A 260 8.61 -22.87 7.11
N GLN A 261 7.80 -22.44 6.15
CA GLN A 261 8.02 -22.80 4.75
C GLN A 261 9.32 -22.18 4.23
N VAL A 262 9.93 -22.82 3.23
CA VAL A 262 11.08 -22.23 2.53
C VAL A 262 10.60 -21.14 1.60
N ALA A 263 11.11 -19.93 1.80
CA ALA A 263 10.83 -18.79 0.94
C ALA A 263 12.12 -18.20 0.35
N ALA A 264 12.08 -17.84 -0.93
CA ALA A 264 13.23 -17.24 -1.59
C ALA A 264 12.84 -16.05 -2.45
N VAL A 265 13.64 -15.00 -2.36
CA VAL A 265 13.56 -13.81 -3.23
C VAL A 265 14.96 -13.41 -3.64
N GLN A 266 15.14 -12.98 -4.89
CA GLN A 266 16.47 -12.58 -5.36
C GLN A 266 16.45 -11.55 -6.48
N ASN A 267 17.50 -10.74 -6.55
CA ASN A 267 17.71 -9.73 -7.59
C ASN A 267 16.56 -8.72 -7.62
N ILE A 268 16.46 -7.92 -6.56
CA ILE A 268 15.44 -6.90 -6.41
C ILE A 268 16.13 -5.54 -6.45
N PHE A 269 15.70 -4.66 -7.35
CA PHE A 269 16.28 -3.34 -7.52
C PHE A 269 15.18 -2.28 -7.44
N ILE A 270 15.24 -1.44 -6.41
CA ILE A 270 14.26 -0.40 -6.15
C ILE A 270 14.98 0.94 -6.22
N GLU A 271 14.59 1.83 -7.12
CA GLU A 271 15.34 3.06 -7.40
C GLU A 271 14.45 4.29 -7.63
N ASN A 272 14.89 5.47 -7.18
CA ASN A 272 14.20 6.75 -7.45
C ASN A 272 12.75 6.75 -6.96
N VAL A 273 12.55 6.51 -5.66
CA VAL A 273 11.21 6.51 -5.06
C VAL A 273 11.08 7.62 -4.04
N VAL A 274 9.95 8.33 -4.10
CA VAL A 274 9.56 9.30 -3.07
C VAL A 274 8.61 8.62 -2.10
N MET A 275 8.97 8.68 -0.82
CA MET A 275 8.22 8.10 0.29
C MET A 275 7.70 9.24 1.18
N ASN A 276 6.40 9.49 1.21
CA ASN A 276 5.82 10.60 1.97
C ASN A 276 4.85 10.11 3.03
N ASN A 277 5.04 10.49 4.29
CA ASN A 277 4.19 10.07 5.41
C ASN A 277 3.98 8.54 5.48
N THR A 278 4.94 7.74 5.01
CA THR A 278 4.88 6.28 5.12
C THR A 278 5.50 5.83 6.44
N LEU A 279 5.08 4.66 6.94
CA LEU A 279 5.66 4.10 8.17
C LEU A 279 7.15 3.72 7.98
N TYR A 280 7.46 3.15 6.82
CA TYR A 280 8.81 2.79 6.41
C TYR A 280 9.13 3.34 5.03
N ALA A 281 10.41 3.56 4.72
CA ALA A 281 10.82 3.76 3.33
C ALA A 281 11.22 2.40 2.72
N ALA A 282 12.19 1.70 3.32
CA ALA A 282 12.62 0.37 2.94
C ALA A 282 12.43 -0.62 4.10
N ARG A 283 11.83 -1.79 3.82
CA ARG A 283 11.54 -2.79 4.84
C ARG A 283 11.84 -4.21 4.38
N PHE A 284 12.44 -5.02 5.25
CA PHE A 284 12.53 -6.47 5.11
C PHE A 284 11.84 -7.17 6.29
N LYS A 285 11.02 -8.20 5.98
CA LYS A 285 10.24 -8.98 6.97
C LYS A 285 10.41 -10.49 6.74
N SER A 286 10.68 -11.25 7.80
CA SER A 286 10.63 -12.72 7.78
C SER A 286 9.92 -13.30 8.99
N TRP A 287 9.18 -14.38 8.83
CA TRP A 287 8.46 -15.06 9.90
C TRP A 287 9.40 -15.64 10.96
N THR A 288 8.98 -15.61 12.22
CA THR A 288 9.59 -16.39 13.29
C THR A 288 9.59 -17.87 12.95
N GLY A 289 10.74 -18.55 13.07
CA GLY A 289 10.89 -19.94 12.62
C GLY A 289 10.83 -20.13 11.10
N GLY A 290 10.82 -19.02 10.34
CA GLY A 290 10.86 -19.04 8.88
C GLY A 290 12.17 -19.62 8.36
N ASN A 291 12.13 -20.09 7.12
CA ASN A 291 13.28 -20.64 6.42
C ASN A 291 13.40 -19.97 5.05
N GLY A 292 14.60 -19.62 4.61
CA GLY A 292 14.72 -18.99 3.31
C GLY A 292 15.98 -18.21 3.02
N LEU A 293 15.97 -17.56 1.88
CA LEU A 293 17.04 -16.67 1.43
C LEU A 293 16.47 -15.49 0.66
N ALA A 294 16.73 -14.29 1.16
CA ALA A 294 16.61 -13.06 0.41
C ALA A 294 18.00 -12.59 0.01
N ARG A 295 18.27 -12.43 -1.28
CA ARG A 295 19.61 -12.06 -1.73
C ARG A 295 19.67 -11.04 -2.85
N ASN A 296 20.73 -10.24 -2.88
CA ASN A 296 20.97 -9.24 -3.92
C ASN A 296 19.77 -8.29 -4.05
N ILE A 297 19.56 -7.50 -3.01
CA ILE A 297 18.45 -6.55 -2.90
C ILE A 297 19.02 -5.17 -2.71
N THR A 298 18.58 -4.21 -3.51
CA THR A 298 19.03 -2.84 -3.44
C THR A 298 17.85 -1.88 -3.40
N TRP A 299 17.88 -0.97 -2.43
CA TRP A 299 17.11 0.26 -2.44
C TRP A 299 18.07 1.41 -2.69
N LYS A 300 17.80 2.23 -3.70
CA LYS A 300 18.69 3.30 -4.14
C LYS A 300 17.94 4.60 -4.43
N ASN A 301 18.53 5.74 -4.08
CA ASN A 301 17.93 7.06 -4.36
C ASN A 301 16.51 7.18 -3.79
N ILE A 302 16.37 6.99 -2.48
CA ILE A 302 15.08 7.05 -1.79
C ILE A 302 14.97 8.40 -1.08
N ALA A 303 14.06 9.24 -1.58
CA ALA A 303 13.72 10.49 -0.91
C ALA A 303 12.56 10.22 0.06
N PHE A 304 12.68 10.64 1.31
CA PHE A 304 11.64 10.41 2.30
C PHE A 304 11.25 11.67 3.07
N GLU A 305 9.96 11.82 3.36
CA GLU A 305 9.41 12.93 4.14
C GLU A 305 8.47 12.36 5.20
N ASN A 306 8.75 12.70 6.47
CA ASN A 306 7.97 12.33 7.65
C ASN A 306 7.80 10.82 7.78
N VAL A 307 8.90 10.08 7.60
CA VAL A 307 8.94 8.62 7.70
C VAL A 307 9.58 8.21 9.02
N PRO A 308 8.84 7.59 9.96
CA PRO A 308 9.37 7.22 11.28
C PRO A 308 10.53 6.21 11.23
N PHE A 309 10.48 5.23 10.32
CA PHE A 309 11.51 4.19 10.19
C PHE A 309 12.01 4.06 8.74
N PRO A 310 12.88 4.96 8.26
CA PRO A 310 13.29 4.97 6.86
C PRO A 310 13.91 3.64 6.40
N VAL A 311 14.80 3.05 7.19
CA VAL A 311 15.42 1.75 6.88
C VAL A 311 15.11 0.76 8.00
N SER A 312 14.44 -0.35 7.65
CA SER A 312 14.15 -1.43 8.60
C SER A 312 14.47 -2.80 8.00
N SER A 313 15.26 -3.60 8.72
CA SER A 313 15.50 -5.00 8.37
C SER A 313 15.32 -5.86 9.61
N SER A 314 14.29 -6.71 9.58
CA SER A 314 13.92 -7.52 10.75
C SER A 314 13.84 -9.01 10.44
N VAL A 315 14.59 -9.79 11.21
CA VAL A 315 14.53 -11.25 11.33
C VAL A 315 14.42 -11.49 12.85
N PRO A 316 13.23 -11.62 13.46
CA PRO A 316 11.91 -12.02 12.93
C PRO A 316 10.81 -10.95 13.04
N LEU A 317 9.79 -11.10 12.19
CA LEU A 317 8.45 -10.53 12.30
C LEU A 317 7.42 -11.59 11.91
N VAL A 318 6.49 -11.90 12.80
CA VAL A 318 5.22 -12.53 12.38
C VAL A 318 4.36 -11.40 11.80
N PRO A 319 4.07 -11.34 10.50
CA PRO A 319 2.94 -10.54 10.05
C PRO A 319 1.68 -11.16 10.68
N CYS A 320 0.91 -10.35 11.38
CA CYS A 320 -0.31 -10.81 12.02
C CYS A 320 -1.27 -11.39 10.97
N GLN A 321 -1.73 -12.62 11.22
CA GLN A 321 -3.13 -12.92 11.00
C GLN A 321 -3.94 -12.00 11.92
N HIS A 322 -4.92 -11.29 11.35
CA HIS A 322 -5.76 -10.27 11.99
C HIS A 322 -5.01 -9.01 12.39
N ILE A 323 -4.94 -8.04 11.47
CA ILE A 323 -4.60 -6.67 11.80
C ILE A 323 -5.82 -6.05 12.47
N VAL A 324 -5.70 -5.57 13.70
CA VAL A 324 -6.57 -4.50 14.22
C VAL A 324 -5.60 -3.45 14.70
N LEU A 325 -5.23 -2.47 13.85
CA LEU A 325 -4.63 -1.26 14.41
C LEU A 325 -5.75 -0.60 15.20
N GLN A 326 -5.55 -0.46 16.49
CA GLN A 326 -6.22 0.59 17.25
C GLN A 326 -5.94 1.92 16.53
N PRO A 327 -6.92 2.83 16.40
CA PRO A 327 -6.82 4.04 15.59
C PRO A 327 -5.66 4.91 16.08
N SER A 328 -4.48 4.67 15.53
CA SER A 328 -3.39 5.62 15.53
C SER A 328 -3.66 6.41 14.28
N LEU A 329 -4.25 7.58 14.47
CA LEU A 329 -4.51 8.57 13.43
C LEU A 329 -3.22 8.81 12.64
N PHE A 330 -3.06 8.13 11.51
CA PHE A 330 -2.20 8.61 10.44
C PHE A 330 -2.91 9.82 9.85
N TYR A 331 -2.66 10.98 10.47
CA TYR A 331 -3.12 12.25 9.93
C TYR A 331 -2.39 12.48 8.61
N VAL A 332 -3.05 12.15 7.50
CA VAL A 332 -2.61 12.63 6.20
C VAL A 332 -2.94 14.12 6.18
N ASP A 333 -1.92 14.97 6.25
CA ASP A 333 -2.11 16.41 6.21
C ASP A 333 -2.99 16.80 5.01
N LEU A 334 -4.10 17.46 5.32
CA LEU A 334 -5.06 17.96 4.33
C LEU A 334 -4.54 19.22 3.63
N HIS A 335 -3.35 19.71 3.96
CA HIS A 335 -2.79 20.95 3.42
C HIS A 335 -1.48 20.73 2.69
N HIS A 336 -1.62 20.58 1.37
CA HIS A 336 -0.51 20.61 0.42
C HIS A 336 0.45 21.79 0.63
N PRO A 337 1.77 21.57 0.71
CA PRO A 337 2.72 22.45 0.05
C PRO A 337 2.44 22.38 -1.46
N LYS A 338 2.48 23.50 -2.17
CA LYS A 338 2.20 23.59 -3.61
C LYS A 338 3.15 22.72 -4.45
N VAL A 339 2.85 21.44 -4.57
CA VAL A 339 3.12 20.63 -5.76
C VAL A 339 1.76 20.54 -6.45
N SER A 340 1.69 20.92 -7.72
CA SER A 340 0.46 20.88 -8.50
C SER A 340 0.00 19.45 -8.71
N ALA A 341 -0.68 18.85 -7.73
CA ALA A 341 -1.40 17.61 -7.90
C ALA A 341 -2.70 17.90 -8.67
N PRO A 342 -3.00 17.20 -9.76
CA PRO A 342 -4.30 17.30 -10.43
C PRO A 342 -5.44 16.86 -9.48
N ASP A 343 -6.66 17.35 -9.68
CA ASP A 343 -7.85 16.82 -8.99
C ASP A 343 -8.12 15.38 -9.48
N LEU A 344 -7.77 14.39 -8.66
CA LEU A 344 -7.76 12.96 -8.98
C LEU A 344 -9.04 12.22 -8.56
N ARG A 345 -10.18 12.92 -8.39
CA ARG A 345 -11.45 12.26 -8.01
C ARG A 345 -12.21 11.69 -9.22
N PRO A 346 -12.97 10.59 -9.06
CA PRO A 346 -13.91 10.11 -10.08
C PRO A 346 -14.98 11.15 -10.45
N ALA A 347 -15.58 11.05 -11.65
CA ALA A 347 -16.65 11.96 -12.08
C ALA A 347 -17.93 11.85 -11.24
N SER A 348 -18.22 10.66 -10.69
CA SER A 348 -19.37 10.40 -9.81
C SER A 348 -19.37 11.29 -8.56
N GLU A 349 -18.21 11.66 -8.03
CA GLU A 349 -18.08 12.46 -6.81
C GLU A 349 -18.06 13.99 -7.08
N ARG A 350 -17.95 14.43 -8.33
CA ARG A 350 -17.85 15.87 -8.67
C ARG A 350 -19.19 16.62 -8.70
N THR A 351 -20.31 15.93 -8.56
CA THR A 351 -21.66 16.51 -8.76
C THR A 351 -22.23 17.28 -7.56
N ALA A 352 -21.50 17.40 -6.45
CA ALA A 352 -21.97 18.10 -5.25
C ALA A 352 -21.66 19.62 -5.22
N ASP A 353 -20.82 20.15 -6.11
CA ASP A 353 -20.44 21.57 -6.13
C ASP A 353 -21.36 22.42 -7.05
N HIS A 354 -22.60 22.62 -6.64
CA HIS A 354 -23.44 23.67 -7.20
C HIS A 354 -23.74 24.75 -6.14
N HIS A 355 -22.95 25.84 -6.14
CA HIS A 355 -23.46 27.22 -6.13
C HIS A 355 -22.33 28.25 -6.32
N GLY A 356 -22.59 29.22 -7.21
CA GLY A 356 -21.60 30.10 -7.84
C GLY A 356 -20.73 30.96 -6.93
N ILE A 357 -19.44 31.02 -7.29
CA ILE A 357 -18.45 31.95 -6.75
C ILE A 357 -18.68 33.33 -7.38
N ARG A 358 -19.16 34.29 -6.60
CA ARG A 358 -18.95 35.72 -6.88
C ARG A 358 -17.55 36.10 -6.41
N THR A 359 -16.71 36.55 -7.34
CA THR A 359 -15.42 37.18 -7.08
C THR A 359 -15.59 38.47 -6.25
N VAL A 360 -14.89 38.55 -5.12
CA VAL A 360 -14.58 39.83 -4.44
C VAL A 360 -13.07 39.94 -4.32
N THR A 361 -12.50 40.87 -5.08
CA THR A 361 -11.11 41.32 -4.98
C THR A 361 -10.93 42.19 -3.73
N GLY A 362 -9.96 41.85 -2.88
CA GLY A 362 -9.59 42.69 -1.74
C GLY A 362 -8.38 42.14 -0.98
N THR A 363 -7.23 42.77 -1.18
CA THR A 363 -5.95 42.48 -0.51
C THR A 363 -5.99 42.92 0.95
N LYS A 364 -5.90 41.98 1.90
CA LYS A 364 -5.46 42.24 3.28
C LYS A 364 -4.58 41.09 3.76
N ALA A 365 -3.40 41.46 4.28
CA ALA A 365 -2.48 40.55 4.94
C ALA A 365 -3.11 40.01 6.23
N TYR A 366 -3.13 38.70 6.38
CA TYR A 366 -3.50 38.03 7.63
C TYR A 366 -2.25 37.42 8.25
N VAL A 367 -2.01 37.78 9.52
CA VAL A 367 -1.10 37.09 10.42
C VAL A 367 -1.67 35.69 10.63
N PHE A 368 -0.98 34.65 10.20
CA PHE A 368 -1.38 33.26 10.42
C PHE A 368 -1.08 32.88 11.87
N GLN A 369 -2.08 32.99 12.74
CA GLN A 369 -2.12 32.19 13.97
C GLN A 369 -2.68 30.82 13.61
N THR A 370 -1.89 29.78 13.82
CA THR A 370 -2.27 28.36 13.71
C THR A 370 -3.33 28.06 14.77
N LEU A 371 -4.61 28.11 14.39
CA LEU A 371 -5.70 27.68 15.24
C LEU A 371 -5.82 26.15 15.14
N ARG A 372 -5.10 25.42 16.00
CA ARG A 372 -5.35 23.98 16.21
C ARG A 372 -6.67 23.84 16.96
N ILE A 373 -7.76 23.54 16.25
CA ILE A 373 -9.03 23.20 16.87
C ILE A 373 -8.90 21.79 17.47
N ARG A 374 -8.73 21.71 18.79
CA ARG A 374 -8.87 20.45 19.54
C ARG A 374 -10.35 20.11 19.64
N LEU A 375 -10.83 19.19 18.82
CA LEU A 375 -12.10 18.53 19.07
C LEU A 375 -11.84 17.35 20.00
N THR A 376 -11.98 17.58 21.31
CA THR A 376 -11.97 16.51 22.31
C THR A 376 -13.29 15.74 22.16
N LEU A 377 -13.31 14.67 21.37
CA LEU A 377 -14.34 13.66 21.52
C LEU A 377 -14.02 12.88 22.80
N LEU A 378 -14.92 12.99 23.78
CA LEU A 378 -14.94 12.18 24.98
C LEU A 378 -15.20 10.72 24.58
N ILE A 379 -14.14 10.00 24.27
CA ILE A 379 -14.10 8.54 24.41
C ILE A 379 -13.61 8.30 25.83
N ASP A 380 -14.53 8.32 26.80
CA ASP A 380 -14.24 7.96 28.19
C ASP A 380 -13.94 6.45 28.26
N GLY A 381 -12.66 6.13 28.06
CA GLY A 381 -12.08 4.81 28.28
C GLY A 381 -10.60 4.85 27.90
N PRO A 382 -9.67 4.33 28.74
CA PRO A 382 -8.28 4.26 28.35
C PRO A 382 -8.14 3.12 27.33
N LEU A 383 -8.30 3.42 26.04
CA LEU A 383 -7.82 2.55 24.96
C LEU A 383 -6.31 2.70 24.91
N LEU A 384 -5.66 2.08 25.89
CA LEU A 384 -4.23 1.89 25.96
C LEU A 384 -3.84 1.14 24.68
N VAL A 385 -3.00 1.75 23.84
CA VAL A 385 -2.15 0.97 22.94
C VAL A 385 -1.45 -0.03 23.85
N GLN A 386 -1.86 -1.30 23.80
CA GLN A 386 -1.10 -2.34 24.46
C GLN A 386 0.28 -2.25 23.79
N VAL A 387 1.29 -1.95 24.59
CA VAL A 387 2.70 -2.02 24.22
C VAL A 387 3.20 -3.21 25.01
N GLY A 388 3.48 -4.30 24.30
CA GLY A 388 3.94 -5.55 24.89
C GLY A 388 5.34 -5.87 24.43
N PRO A 389 6.15 -6.58 25.24
CA PRO A 389 7.44 -7.06 24.78
C PRO A 389 7.24 -7.99 23.58
N LYS A 390 8.13 -7.88 22.59
CA LYS A 390 8.25 -8.89 21.53
C LYS A 390 8.39 -10.28 22.17
N PRO A 391 7.69 -11.32 21.69
CA PRO A 391 7.86 -12.66 22.21
C PRO A 391 9.30 -13.12 22.17
N ASN A 392 9.73 -13.78 23.25
CA ASN A 392 10.93 -14.60 23.22
C ASN A 392 10.65 -15.82 22.34
N SER A 393 11.03 -15.75 21.07
CA SER A 393 11.06 -16.95 20.23
C SER A 393 12.30 -17.75 20.56
N THR A 394 12.10 -19.01 20.97
CA THR A 394 13.15 -20.04 21.06
C THR A 394 13.33 -20.78 19.72
N THR A 395 12.55 -20.41 18.70
CA THR A 395 12.55 -21.05 17.39
C THR A 395 13.67 -20.44 16.55
N ILE A 396 14.59 -21.29 16.08
CA ILE A 396 15.67 -20.88 15.19
C ILE A 396 15.03 -20.41 13.87
N ASN A 397 15.22 -19.12 13.52
CA ASN A 397 14.86 -18.59 12.21
C ASN A 397 16.04 -18.85 11.25
N ASN A 398 15.80 -19.56 10.16
CA ASN A 398 16.80 -19.83 9.12
C ASN A 398 16.51 -19.04 7.84
N THR A 399 15.87 -17.87 7.96
CA THR A 399 15.77 -16.93 6.84
C THR A 399 17.03 -16.08 6.81
N HIS A 400 17.85 -16.30 5.79
CA HIS A 400 19.09 -15.54 5.60
C HIS A 400 18.86 -14.33 4.68
N ILE A 401 19.56 -13.25 4.97
CA ILE A 401 19.69 -12.08 4.10
C ILE A 401 21.13 -11.95 3.62
N GLN A 402 21.32 -11.71 2.32
CA GLN A 402 22.63 -11.61 1.69
C GLN A 402 22.67 -10.47 0.68
N ASP A 403 23.73 -9.67 0.67
CA ASP A 403 23.95 -8.63 -0.35
C ASP A 403 22.79 -7.62 -0.40
N PHE A 404 22.48 -7.03 0.76
CA PHE A 404 21.50 -5.94 0.83
C PHE A 404 22.24 -4.60 0.79
N LEU A 405 21.75 -3.71 -0.07
CA LEU A 405 22.27 -2.36 -0.20
C LEU A 405 21.14 -1.34 -0.01
N PHE A 406 21.34 -0.44 0.94
CA PHE A 406 20.53 0.77 1.10
C PHE A 406 21.43 1.95 0.72
N GLU A 407 21.23 2.55 -0.45
CA GLU A 407 22.12 3.59 -1.00
C GLU A 407 21.36 4.90 -1.23
N ASN A 408 21.95 6.01 -0.80
CA ASN A 408 21.46 7.36 -1.08
C ASN A 408 20.01 7.59 -0.61
N PHE A 409 19.81 7.48 0.70
CA PHE A 409 18.55 7.82 1.35
C PHE A 409 18.64 9.24 1.91
N ALA A 410 17.67 10.10 1.59
CA ALA A 410 17.68 11.48 2.06
C ALA A 410 16.29 11.97 2.49
N GLY A 411 16.16 12.55 3.68
CA GLY A 411 14.82 12.89 4.17
C GLY A 411 14.64 13.36 5.61
N THR A 412 13.37 13.43 6.02
CA THR A 412 12.92 13.76 7.39
C THR A 412 12.32 12.56 8.11
N ILE A 413 12.74 12.35 9.36
CA ILE A 413 12.15 11.36 10.28
C ILE A 413 11.04 12.03 11.06
N LEU A 414 9.83 11.45 10.99
CA LEU A 414 8.72 11.80 11.88
C LEU A 414 9.01 11.26 13.28
N ASP A 415 9.59 12.09 14.13
CA ASP A 415 10.04 11.72 15.48
C ASP A 415 9.07 12.12 16.59
N THR A 416 7.88 12.62 16.23
CA THR A 416 6.82 13.01 17.18
C THR A 416 5.51 12.28 16.89
N SER A 417 4.74 12.02 17.95
CA SER A 417 3.41 11.43 17.80
C SER A 417 2.48 12.40 17.10
N LEU A 418 1.69 11.87 16.16
CA LEU A 418 0.64 12.61 15.46
C LEU A 418 -0.48 13.09 16.41
N ILE A 419 -0.57 12.53 17.62
CA ILE A 419 -1.59 12.86 18.64
C ILE A 419 -1.04 13.83 19.71
N ASP A 420 0.24 13.74 20.01
CA ASP A 420 0.90 14.47 21.09
C ASP A 420 2.34 14.78 20.70
N ASP A 421 2.58 15.98 20.17
CA ASP A 421 3.89 16.42 19.68
C ASP A 421 4.98 16.49 20.77
N SER A 422 4.60 16.35 22.05
CA SER A 422 5.52 16.20 23.17
C SER A 422 6.04 14.77 23.37
N LYS A 423 5.46 13.78 22.67
CA LYS A 423 5.82 12.37 22.75
C LYS A 423 6.51 11.90 21.46
N PRO A 424 7.50 11.00 21.57
CA PRO A 424 8.12 10.42 20.38
C PRO A 424 7.12 9.54 19.62
N TYR A 425 7.26 9.48 18.29
CA TYR A 425 6.65 8.40 17.51
C TYR A 425 7.43 7.11 17.79
N VAL A 426 6.80 6.10 18.37
CA VAL A 426 7.43 4.78 18.53
C VAL A 426 6.45 3.74 18.05
N GLU A 427 6.90 2.83 17.19
CA GLU A 427 6.10 1.68 16.76
C GLU A 427 5.98 0.71 17.93
N GLY A 428 4.88 0.83 18.65
CA GLY A 428 4.54 0.00 19.80
C GLY A 428 3.18 -0.64 19.69
N SER A 429 2.49 -0.51 18.55
CA SER A 429 1.16 -1.09 18.37
C SER A 429 1.23 -2.62 18.45
N CYS A 430 0.65 -3.19 19.50
CA CYS A 430 0.23 -4.59 19.52
C CYS A 430 -0.95 -4.76 18.53
N VAL A 431 -0.65 -4.80 17.23
CA VAL A 431 -1.65 -5.16 16.19
C VAL A 431 -2.03 -6.63 16.22
N SER A 432 -1.22 -7.45 16.87
CA SER A 432 -1.57 -8.81 17.30
C SER A 432 -1.16 -9.04 18.73
N ASP A 433 -1.79 -10.04 19.33
CA ASP A 433 -1.25 -10.74 20.49
C ASP A 433 -0.57 -12.04 20.00
N PRO A 434 0.76 -12.19 20.16
CA PRO A 434 1.66 -11.23 20.80
C PRO A 434 2.18 -10.12 19.86
N CYS A 435 2.83 -9.10 20.42
CA CYS A 435 3.12 -7.82 19.77
C CYS A 435 4.39 -7.86 18.91
N TRP A 436 4.26 -8.20 17.63
CA TRP A 436 5.41 -8.44 16.77
C TRP A 436 6.09 -7.19 16.20
N TYR A 437 5.40 -6.05 16.14
CA TYR A 437 5.94 -4.79 15.62
C TYR A 437 6.64 -3.93 16.68
N ALA A 438 6.58 -4.33 17.96
CA ALA A 438 7.24 -3.58 19.02
C ALA A 438 8.77 -3.77 18.96
N VAL A 439 9.48 -2.68 18.68
CA VAL A 439 10.95 -2.64 18.79
C VAL A 439 11.32 -2.10 20.17
N ALA A 440 11.83 -2.97 21.03
CA ALA A 440 12.19 -2.60 22.40
C ALA A 440 13.25 -1.49 22.41
N ASN A 441 13.01 -0.42 23.17
CA ASN A 441 13.90 0.75 23.33
C ASN A 441 14.01 1.70 22.12
N ALA A 442 13.23 1.52 21.05
CA ALA A 442 13.18 2.51 19.98
C ALA A 442 12.73 3.88 20.51
N THR A 443 13.36 4.95 20.02
CA THR A 443 13.17 6.33 20.50
C THR A 443 12.40 7.22 19.54
N GLY A 444 12.08 6.69 18.35
CA GLY A 444 11.42 7.41 17.26
C GLY A 444 12.37 8.22 16.38
N LYS A 445 13.68 8.05 16.56
CA LYS A 445 14.72 8.84 15.87
C LYS A 445 15.62 7.98 15.00
N GLU A 446 15.31 6.69 14.92
CA GLU A 446 16.13 5.69 14.28
C GLU A 446 16.00 5.78 12.75
N VAL A 447 17.06 6.21 12.06
CA VAL A 447 17.08 6.16 10.59
C VAL A 447 17.22 4.73 10.07
N ALA A 448 17.88 3.87 10.85
CA ALA A 448 18.07 2.46 10.54
C ALA A 448 17.87 1.58 11.78
N ILE A 449 17.03 0.54 11.63
CA ILE A 449 16.82 -0.51 12.63
C ILE A 449 17.18 -1.86 12.01
N PHE A 450 18.27 -2.46 12.48
CA PHE A 450 18.71 -3.82 12.11
C PHE A 450 18.47 -4.77 13.28
N ASP A 451 17.25 -5.33 13.31
CA ASP A 451 16.81 -6.33 14.28
C ASP A 451 16.99 -7.74 13.69
N LEU A 452 18.23 -8.23 13.71
CA LEU A 452 18.66 -9.44 13.01
C LEU A 452 19.09 -10.53 14.00
N TYR A 453 19.02 -11.80 13.59
CA TYR A 453 19.58 -12.90 14.37
C TYR A 453 21.06 -13.15 14.03
N PRO A 454 21.86 -13.68 14.98
CA PRO A 454 23.20 -14.16 14.69
C PRO A 454 23.22 -15.11 13.50
N ASP A 455 24.26 -15.03 12.67
CA ASP A 455 24.50 -15.89 11.50
C ASP A 455 23.44 -15.80 10.38
N THR A 456 22.46 -14.89 10.47
CA THR A 456 21.40 -14.74 9.45
C THR A 456 21.67 -13.65 8.42
N ALA A 457 22.68 -12.79 8.63
CA ALA A 457 22.95 -11.65 7.76
C ALA A 457 24.39 -11.63 7.25
N THR A 458 24.55 -11.38 5.95
CA THR A 458 25.87 -11.25 5.31
C THR A 458 25.84 -10.12 4.29
N ASN A 459 26.86 -9.26 4.32
CA ASN A 459 27.04 -8.16 3.36
C ASN A 459 25.80 -7.25 3.28
N ILE A 460 25.42 -6.67 4.41
CA ILE A 460 24.35 -5.67 4.52
C ILE A 460 25.01 -4.31 4.67
N LEU A 461 24.68 -3.37 3.80
CA LEU A 461 25.34 -2.06 3.76
C LEU A 461 24.32 -0.93 3.61
N ALA A 462 24.38 0.05 4.52
CA ALA A 462 23.66 1.31 4.42
C ALA A 462 24.65 2.45 4.14
N LYS A 463 24.57 3.03 2.95
CA LYS A 463 25.53 4.00 2.42
C LYS A 463 24.84 5.29 2.00
N GLN A 464 25.49 6.42 2.24
CA GLN A 464 24.99 7.75 1.87
C GLN A 464 23.60 8.01 2.47
N ILE A 465 23.49 7.83 3.79
CA ILE A 465 22.26 8.10 4.53
C ILE A 465 22.31 9.54 5.06
N LEU A 466 21.40 10.38 4.59
CA LEU A 466 21.26 11.80 4.96
C LEU A 466 19.87 12.05 5.57
N ALA A 467 19.75 11.84 6.88
CA ALA A 467 18.50 12.06 7.60
C ALA A 467 18.59 13.23 8.57
N ARG A 468 17.45 13.85 8.84
CA ARG A 468 17.23 14.73 9.99
C ARG A 468 15.89 14.38 10.64
N THR A 469 15.75 14.58 11.94
CA THR A 469 14.42 14.48 12.55
C THR A 469 13.65 15.79 12.35
N GLU A 470 12.32 15.75 12.41
CA GLU A 470 11.48 16.96 12.31
C GLU A 470 11.80 17.95 13.44
N THR A 471 12.05 17.45 14.64
CA THR A 471 12.41 18.29 15.80
C THR A 471 13.84 18.82 15.77
N GLY A 472 14.68 18.33 14.83
CA GLY A 472 16.11 18.61 14.80
C GLY A 472 16.91 17.86 15.87
N ALA A 473 16.31 16.88 16.54
CA ALA A 473 17.02 15.98 17.44
C ALA A 473 18.10 15.16 16.69
N PRO A 474 19.14 14.70 17.39
CA PRO A 474 20.12 13.81 16.79
C PRO A 474 19.48 12.52 16.27
N VAL A 475 19.81 12.18 15.02
CA VAL A 475 19.40 10.92 14.40
C VAL A 475 20.08 9.74 15.10
N ALA A 476 19.34 8.67 15.30
CA ALA A 476 19.78 7.44 15.96
C ALA A 476 19.80 6.24 15.00
N VAL A 477 20.33 5.12 15.47
CA VAL A 477 20.26 3.80 14.87
C VAL A 477 20.06 2.75 15.96
N MET A 478 19.58 1.58 15.55
CA MET A 478 19.55 0.38 16.39
C MET A 478 20.13 -0.79 15.63
N CYS A 479 21.09 -1.47 16.24
CA CYS A 479 21.81 -2.57 15.62
C CYS A 479 22.57 -3.37 16.67
N ASN A 480 22.40 -4.69 16.66
CA ASN A 480 23.16 -5.59 17.51
C ASN A 480 24.46 -6.01 16.81
N SER A 481 25.61 -5.58 17.33
CA SER A 481 26.91 -5.89 16.73
C SER A 481 27.23 -7.39 16.70
N SER A 482 26.56 -8.22 17.52
CA SER A 482 26.76 -9.67 17.49
C SER A 482 26.09 -10.38 16.31
N THR A 483 25.26 -9.67 15.54
CA THR A 483 24.42 -10.24 14.46
C THR A 483 24.89 -9.82 13.08
N ILE A 484 25.98 -9.05 13.04
CA ILE A 484 26.60 -8.47 11.88
C ILE A 484 28.06 -8.93 11.81
N THR A 485 28.51 -9.29 10.61
CA THR A 485 29.87 -9.81 10.37
C THR A 485 30.77 -8.86 9.58
N THR A 486 30.20 -7.78 9.03
CA THR A 486 30.88 -6.80 8.17
C THR A 486 30.50 -5.37 8.55
N ASP A 487 31.22 -4.38 8.04
CA ASP A 487 30.78 -2.98 8.15
C ASP A 487 29.39 -2.80 7.50
N VAL A 488 28.44 -2.25 8.26
CA VAL A 488 27.07 -1.96 7.81
C VAL A 488 26.89 -0.53 7.31
N GLY A 489 27.98 0.25 7.25
CA GLY A 489 27.99 1.65 6.83
C GLY A 489 27.71 2.64 7.95
N PHE A 490 27.50 2.15 9.17
CA PHE A 490 27.44 2.96 10.37
C PHE A 490 27.90 2.16 11.59
N LYS A 491 28.21 2.85 12.68
CA LYS A 491 28.51 2.21 13.96
C LYS A 491 27.29 1.39 14.40
N CYS A 492 27.39 0.06 14.39
CA CYS A 492 26.31 -0.83 14.82
C CYS A 492 26.18 -0.85 16.35
N TRP A 493 25.18 -0.15 16.87
CA TRP A 493 24.82 -0.04 18.29
C TRP A 493 23.43 0.61 18.41
N ASP A 494 22.89 0.68 19.63
CA ASP A 494 21.73 1.50 19.93
C ASP A 494 22.21 2.90 20.39
N GLY A 495 22.02 3.91 19.54
CA GLY A 495 22.49 5.26 19.84
C GLY A 495 22.60 6.18 18.62
N PRO A 496 23.30 7.32 18.74
CA PRO A 496 23.50 8.26 17.64
C PRO A 496 24.04 7.61 16.36
N PHE A 497 23.46 7.99 15.22
CA PHE A 497 23.96 7.60 13.90
C PHE A 497 25.36 8.18 13.67
N THR A 498 26.31 7.32 13.33
CA THR A 498 27.68 7.71 12.99
C THR A 498 28.13 6.88 11.79
N PRO A 499 28.26 7.47 10.60
CA PRO A 499 28.75 6.76 9.42
C PRO A 499 30.14 6.17 9.65
N THR A 500 30.36 4.98 9.13
CA THR A 500 31.70 4.37 9.00
C THR A 500 32.25 4.67 7.61
N GLU A 501 33.50 4.30 7.33
CA GLU A 501 34.11 4.47 6.00
C GLU A 501 33.29 3.80 4.89
N GLY A 502 32.70 2.61 5.15
CA GLY A 502 31.84 1.94 4.19
C GLY A 502 30.52 2.67 3.90
N GLY A 503 30.08 3.55 4.81
CA GLY A 503 28.82 4.28 4.69
C GLY A 503 28.91 5.67 4.08
N LEU A 504 30.12 6.19 3.85
CA LEU A 504 30.34 7.51 3.25
C LEU A 504 30.03 7.57 1.75
#